data_AF-A0A2R7L5C4-F1
#
_entry.id   AF-A0A2R7L5C4-F1
#
_cell.length_a   1.000
_cell.length_b   1.000
_cell.length_c   1.000
_cell.angle_alpha   90.00
_cell.angle_beta   90.00
_cell.angle_gamma   90.00
#
_symmetry.space_group_name_H-M   'P 1'
#
loop_
_entity.id
_entity.type
_entity.pdbx_description
1 polymer ?
#
loop_
_entity_poly.entity_id
_entity_poly.type
_entity_poly.pdbx_seq_one_letter_code
_entity_poly.pdbx_strand_id
1 'polypeptide(L)'
;MRNPYLISFLLLFIGFSSNTFAQKNTIPGKTEWFDPNKPQSTYCNPINIGYNYTTHNHNGIPESRRSSADPVIITYKGEYYLFATNQAGFFWSKDMSDWKFVYGSFQRQPGDDDQCAPAAWVVNDTLFYVGSTWKKDHPVWKTADPKSGRWLRHVDKAMLPTWDPAIFQDDDK
;
A
#
# COMPACT_ATOMS: atom_id res chain seq x y z
N MET A 1 -40.64 56.01 55.56
CA MET A 1 -41.70 55.68 54.58
C MET A 1 -41.03 55.02 53.36
N ARG A 2 -41.38 53.75 53.12
CA ARG A 2 -41.22 52.86 51.93
C ARG A 2 -39.86 52.80 51.16
N ASN A 3 -39.22 51.64 51.34
CA ASN A 3 -38.33 50.94 50.39
C ASN A 3 -39.19 50.26 49.29
N PRO A 4 -38.72 50.08 48.03
CA PRO A 4 -38.55 48.69 47.55
C PRO A 4 -37.44 48.39 46.49
N TYR A 5 -36.73 47.28 46.77
CA TYR A 5 -36.32 46.14 45.93
C TYR A 5 -35.29 46.24 44.79
N LEU A 6 -34.09 45.80 45.16
CA LEU A 6 -33.04 45.15 44.36
C LEU A 6 -33.52 43.75 43.91
N ILE A 7 -33.59 43.49 42.60
CA ILE A 7 -33.82 42.15 42.05
C ILE A 7 -32.48 41.59 41.57
N SER A 8 -31.96 40.59 42.28
CA SER A 8 -30.79 39.81 41.85
C SER A 8 -31.29 38.53 41.18
N PHE A 9 -31.05 38.39 39.87
CA PHE A 9 -31.32 37.16 39.12
C PHE A 9 -30.12 36.23 39.28
N LEU A 10 -30.30 35.11 40.00
CA LEU A 10 -29.31 34.04 40.08
C LEU A 10 -29.72 32.91 39.12
N LEU A 11 -29.02 32.78 37.99
CA LEU A 11 -29.18 31.68 37.03
C LEU A 11 -28.38 30.47 37.52
N LEU A 12 -29.07 29.42 37.96
CA LEU A 12 -28.48 28.15 38.37
C LEU A 12 -28.31 27.25 37.14
N PHE A 13 -27.10 27.17 36.58
CA PHE A 13 -26.75 26.17 35.57
C PHE A 13 -26.46 24.83 36.25
N ILE A 14 -27.40 23.90 36.21
CA ILE A 14 -27.17 22.50 36.60
C ILE A 14 -26.53 21.79 35.40
N GLY A 15 -25.21 21.64 35.43
CA GLY A 15 -24.48 20.81 34.47
C GLY A 15 -24.69 19.32 34.77
N PHE A 16 -25.43 18.62 33.92
CA PHE A 16 -25.40 17.16 33.88
C PHE A 16 -24.03 16.71 33.37
N SER A 17 -23.23 16.12 34.25
CA SER A 17 -21.99 15.44 33.88
C SER A 17 -22.31 13.99 33.50
N SER A 18 -22.32 13.69 32.21
CA SER A 18 -22.29 12.32 31.74
C SER A 18 -20.88 11.75 31.98
N ASN A 19 -20.76 10.85 32.97
CA ASN A 19 -19.56 10.04 33.12
C ASN A 19 -19.50 9.02 31.97
N THR A 20 -18.88 9.42 30.87
CA THR A 20 -18.45 8.46 29.85
C THR A 20 -17.25 7.70 30.41
N PHE A 21 -17.44 6.42 30.74
CA PHE A 21 -16.32 5.52 30.99
C PHE A 21 -15.62 5.26 29.64
N ALA A 22 -14.74 6.17 29.23
CA ALA A 22 -13.77 5.85 28.19
C ALA A 22 -12.87 4.73 28.73
N GLN A 23 -12.79 3.62 28.00
CA GLN A 23 -11.87 2.52 28.30
C GLN A 23 -10.45 3.12 28.33
N LYS A 24 -9.86 3.25 29.53
CA LYS A 24 -8.47 3.69 29.71
C LYS A 24 -7.54 2.57 29.26
N ASN A 25 -7.49 2.30 27.96
CA ASN A 25 -6.47 1.45 27.38
C ASN A 25 -5.23 2.32 27.16
N THR A 26 -4.17 2.04 27.90
CA THR A 26 -2.87 2.74 27.82
C THR A 26 -2.12 2.46 26.52
N ILE A 27 -2.61 1.52 25.71
CA ILE A 27 -2.05 1.14 24.43
C ILE A 27 -3.05 1.51 23.33
N PRO A 28 -2.73 2.43 22.42
CA PRO A 28 -3.59 2.78 21.29
C PRO A 28 -4.00 1.54 20.50
N GLY A 29 -5.30 1.39 20.24
CA GLY A 29 -5.84 0.31 19.41
C GLY A 29 -6.02 -1.04 20.10
N LYS A 30 -5.54 -1.24 21.35
CA LYS A 30 -5.83 -2.47 22.09
C LYS A 30 -7.32 -2.56 22.43
N THR A 31 -7.93 -3.72 22.21
CA THR A 31 -9.31 -4.04 22.58
C THR A 31 -9.34 -5.30 23.44
N GLU A 32 -10.53 -5.76 23.86
CA GLU A 32 -10.68 -7.04 24.58
C GLU A 32 -10.19 -8.25 23.75
N TRP A 33 -10.32 -8.17 22.43
CA TRP A 33 -10.06 -9.25 21.48
C TRP A 33 -8.86 -9.00 20.56
N PHE A 34 -8.21 -7.83 20.66
CA PHE A 34 -7.01 -7.49 19.89
C PHE A 34 -5.92 -6.90 20.80
N ASP A 35 -4.73 -7.50 20.76
CA ASP A 35 -3.54 -7.01 21.45
C ASP A 35 -2.43 -6.73 20.43
N PRO A 36 -2.08 -5.46 20.15
CA PRO A 36 -1.08 -5.11 19.15
C PRO A 36 0.34 -5.57 19.51
N ASN A 37 0.60 -5.97 20.76
CA ASN A 37 1.91 -6.49 21.17
C ASN A 37 2.04 -8.00 21.01
N LYS A 38 0.97 -8.71 20.65
CA LYS A 38 1.01 -10.15 20.38
C LYS A 38 1.17 -10.37 18.87
N PRO A 39 2.20 -11.13 18.43
CA PRO A 39 2.34 -11.51 17.03
C PRO A 39 1.07 -12.22 16.54
N GLN A 40 0.59 -11.85 15.35
CA GLN A 40 -0.54 -12.53 14.73
C GLN A 40 -0.09 -13.90 14.22
N SER A 41 -0.87 -14.95 14.51
CA SER A 41 -0.65 -16.30 13.98
C SER A 41 -1.53 -16.63 12.78
N THR A 42 -2.48 -15.74 12.46
CA THR A 42 -3.46 -15.88 11.39
C THR A 42 -3.72 -14.52 10.75
N TYR A 43 -4.11 -14.50 9.48
CA TYR A 43 -4.63 -13.32 8.80
C TYR A 43 -6.02 -13.62 8.23
N CYS A 44 -6.79 -12.57 7.96
CA CYS A 44 -8.11 -12.69 7.33
C CYS A 44 -8.07 -12.04 5.95
N ASN A 45 -8.77 -12.63 4.99
CA ASN A 45 -8.98 -12.02 3.69
C ASN A 45 -10.25 -11.13 3.70
N PRO A 46 -10.27 -10.03 2.92
CA PRO A 46 -9.16 -9.52 2.12
C PRO A 46 -8.04 -8.92 2.99
N ILE A 47 -6.79 -9.08 2.55
CA ILE A 47 -5.64 -8.48 3.23
C ILE A 47 -5.75 -6.94 3.25
N ASN A 48 -5.26 -6.31 4.32
CA ASN A 48 -5.38 -4.88 4.52
C ASN A 48 -4.29 -4.09 3.77
N ILE A 49 -4.50 -3.89 2.47
CA ILE A 49 -3.64 -3.06 1.62
C ILE A 49 -4.44 -1.91 1.00
N GLY A 50 -3.75 -0.81 0.71
CA GLY A 50 -4.33 0.32 -0.01
C GLY A 50 -4.72 -0.09 -1.43
N TYR A 51 -5.92 0.30 -1.84
CA TYR A 51 -6.39 0.07 -3.21
C TYR A 51 -6.07 1.31 -4.05
N ASN A 52 -5.36 1.15 -5.17
CA ASN A 52 -5.10 2.27 -6.08
C ASN A 52 -6.20 2.43 -7.14
N TYR A 53 -6.21 3.58 -7.79
CA TYR A 53 -7.17 3.93 -8.85
C TYR A 53 -6.43 4.43 -10.09
N THR A 54 -6.94 4.10 -11.26
CA THR A 54 -6.43 4.68 -12.50
C THR A 54 -6.83 6.14 -12.59
N THR A 55 -5.95 6.98 -13.14
CA THR A 55 -6.25 8.38 -13.43
C THR A 55 -7.21 8.51 -14.62
N HIS A 56 -7.73 9.72 -14.83
CA HIS A 56 -8.54 10.05 -16.01
C HIS A 56 -7.76 9.74 -17.30
N ASN A 57 -8.38 9.04 -18.25
CA ASN A 57 -7.85 8.60 -19.55
C ASN A 57 -6.98 7.34 -19.59
N HIS A 58 -7.04 6.48 -18.57
CA HIS A 58 -6.49 5.13 -18.69
C HIS A 58 -7.23 4.34 -19.81
N ASN A 59 -6.49 3.88 -20.82
CA ASN A 59 -7.04 3.19 -22.02
C ASN A 59 -8.19 3.95 -22.72
N GLY A 60 -8.10 5.29 -22.75
CA GLY A 60 -9.12 6.13 -23.41
C GLY A 60 -10.45 6.19 -22.65
N ILE A 61 -10.49 5.76 -21.39
CA ILE A 61 -11.69 5.81 -20.56
C ILE A 61 -11.61 7.07 -19.67
N PRO A 62 -12.61 7.96 -19.74
CA PRO A 62 -12.62 9.23 -19.01
C PRO A 62 -13.03 9.09 -17.52
N GLU A 63 -13.18 7.88 -17.00
CA GLU A 63 -13.63 7.64 -15.62
C GLU A 63 -12.57 6.87 -14.85
N SER A 64 -12.32 7.28 -13.60
CA SER A 64 -11.41 6.58 -12.70
C SER A 64 -11.97 5.20 -12.35
N ARG A 65 -11.12 4.18 -12.36
CA ARG A 65 -11.48 2.82 -11.96
C ARG A 65 -10.53 2.28 -10.91
N ARG A 66 -11.06 1.37 -10.10
CA ARG A 66 -10.29 0.52 -9.19
C ARG A 66 -9.17 -0.19 -9.96
N SER A 67 -7.96 -0.14 -9.41
CA SER A 67 -6.75 -0.77 -9.97
C SER A 67 -6.23 -1.92 -9.08
N SER A 68 -4.92 -2.19 -9.00
CA SER A 68 -4.36 -3.22 -8.08
C SER A 68 -4.72 -4.67 -8.42
N ALA A 69 -4.99 -4.97 -9.70
CA ALA A 69 -5.14 -6.34 -10.19
C ALA A 69 -3.79 -7.05 -10.31
N ASP A 70 -3.83 -8.34 -10.69
CA ASP A 70 -2.66 -9.14 -11.08
C ASP A 70 -1.53 -9.15 -10.05
N PRO A 71 -1.81 -9.50 -8.78
CA PRO A 71 -0.80 -9.44 -7.74
C PRO A 71 0.27 -10.51 -7.95
N VAL A 72 1.54 -10.13 -7.76
CA VAL A 72 2.66 -11.05 -7.58
C VAL A 72 3.27 -10.81 -6.21
N ILE A 73 3.48 -11.90 -5.45
CA ILE A 73 4.19 -11.87 -4.18
C ILE A 73 5.48 -12.68 -4.32
N ILE A 74 6.61 -12.08 -3.93
CA ILE A 74 7.89 -12.77 -3.85
C ILE A 74 8.50 -12.64 -2.45
N THR A 75 9.41 -13.55 -2.12
CA THR A 75 10.26 -13.44 -0.95
C THR A 75 11.60 -12.81 -1.33
N TYR A 76 12.06 -11.82 -0.58
CA TYR A 76 13.36 -11.20 -0.76
C TYR A 76 13.97 -10.86 0.60
N LYS A 77 15.18 -11.39 0.87
CA LYS A 77 15.91 -11.22 2.14
C LYS A 77 15.05 -11.53 3.39
N GLY A 78 14.22 -12.57 3.29
CA GLY A 78 13.37 -13.06 4.39
C GLY A 78 12.07 -12.28 4.60
N GLU A 79 11.69 -11.37 3.70
CA GLU A 79 10.45 -10.60 3.76
C GLU A 79 9.63 -10.77 2.48
N TYR A 80 8.33 -10.47 2.56
CA TYR A 80 7.38 -10.56 1.45
C TYR A 80 7.28 -9.21 0.74
N TYR A 81 7.25 -9.24 -0.59
CA TYR A 81 7.04 -8.07 -1.45
C TYR A 81 5.90 -8.34 -2.41
N LEU A 82 4.89 -7.48 -2.40
CA LEU A 82 3.69 -7.57 -3.23
C LEU A 82 3.69 -6.42 -4.24
N PHE A 83 3.67 -6.78 -5.52
CA PHE A 83 3.50 -5.87 -6.64
C PHE A 83 2.14 -6.13 -7.28
N ALA A 84 1.50 -5.10 -7.81
CA ALA A 84 0.21 -5.21 -8.47
C ALA A 84 0.08 -4.13 -9.55
N THR A 85 -0.89 -4.32 -10.43
CA THR A 85 -1.17 -3.40 -11.54
C THR A 85 -1.37 -1.97 -11.05
N ASN A 86 -0.65 -1.04 -11.68
CA ASN A 86 -0.78 0.42 -11.52
C ASN A 86 -0.72 0.90 -10.06
N GLN A 87 0.23 0.41 -9.26
CA GLN A 87 0.39 0.83 -7.86
C GLN A 87 1.29 2.07 -7.64
N ALA A 88 2.07 2.49 -8.63
CA ALA A 88 3.13 3.51 -8.46
C ALA A 88 4.14 3.17 -7.34
N GLY A 89 4.33 1.87 -7.09
CA GLY A 89 5.07 1.35 -5.96
C GLY A 89 4.69 -0.10 -5.70
N PHE A 90 4.92 -0.53 -4.47
CA PHE A 90 4.67 -1.91 -4.03
C PHE A 90 4.53 -1.96 -2.52
N PHE A 91 4.07 -3.10 -1.99
CA PHE A 91 3.95 -3.33 -0.57
C PHE A 91 5.01 -4.32 -0.10
N TRP A 92 5.45 -4.20 1.14
CA TRP A 92 6.25 -5.25 1.79
C TRP A 92 5.71 -5.58 3.18
N SER A 93 5.96 -6.81 3.62
CA SER A 93 5.52 -7.32 4.92
C SER A 93 6.52 -8.34 5.47
N LYS A 94 6.55 -8.48 6.80
CA LYS A 94 7.31 -9.54 7.48
C LYS A 94 6.44 -10.77 7.78
N ASP A 95 5.12 -10.60 7.77
CA ASP A 95 4.16 -11.56 8.36
C ASP A 95 2.90 -11.77 7.52
N MET A 96 2.82 -11.14 6.33
CA MET A 96 1.65 -11.12 5.44
C MET A 96 0.38 -10.49 6.02
N SER A 97 0.41 -9.99 7.26
CA SER A 97 -0.69 -9.31 7.92
C SER A 97 -0.52 -7.80 7.82
N ASP A 98 0.64 -7.29 8.24
CA ASP A 98 0.96 -5.88 8.24
C ASP A 98 1.79 -5.51 7.02
N TRP A 99 1.20 -4.75 6.11
CA TRP A 99 1.81 -4.33 4.86
C TRP A 99 2.21 -2.87 4.90
N LYS A 100 3.39 -2.55 4.35
CA LYS A 100 3.90 -1.19 4.23
C LYS A 100 4.09 -0.85 2.77
N PHE A 101 3.48 0.25 2.34
CA PHE A 101 3.65 0.75 0.98
C PHE A 101 4.99 1.48 0.82
N VAL A 102 5.66 1.22 -0.29
CA VAL A 102 6.86 1.94 -0.74
C VAL A 102 6.56 2.51 -2.11
N TYR A 103 6.64 3.83 -2.21
CA TYR A 103 6.53 4.52 -3.49
C TYR A 103 7.78 4.26 -4.34
N GLY A 104 7.57 3.98 -5.62
CA GLY A 104 8.63 3.74 -6.58
C GLY A 104 8.00 3.56 -7.94
N SER A 105 7.63 4.65 -8.59
CA SER A 105 6.95 4.57 -9.88
C SER A 105 7.88 4.07 -10.97
N PHE A 106 7.32 3.27 -11.88
CA PHE A 106 8.00 2.69 -13.03
C PHE A 106 7.42 3.21 -14.35
N GLN A 107 6.79 4.38 -14.31
CA GLN A 107 6.35 5.11 -15.50
C GLN A 107 7.53 5.35 -16.44
N ARG A 108 7.29 5.22 -17.75
CA ARG A 108 8.32 5.48 -18.77
C ARG A 108 8.40 6.98 -19.09
N GLN A 109 7.24 7.64 -19.09
CA GLN A 109 7.10 9.08 -19.25
C GLN A 109 6.10 9.63 -18.21
N PRO A 110 6.18 10.91 -17.83
CA PRO A 110 5.20 11.51 -16.94
C PRO A 110 3.77 11.35 -17.47
N GLY A 111 2.89 10.80 -16.64
CA GLY A 111 1.49 10.58 -16.98
C GLY A 111 1.19 9.24 -17.66
N ASP A 112 2.21 8.41 -17.94
CA ASP A 112 1.99 7.02 -18.33
C ASP A 112 1.32 6.23 -17.19
N ASP A 113 0.70 5.11 -17.55
CA ASP A 113 0.39 4.07 -16.58
C ASP A 113 1.68 3.49 -15.98
N ASP A 114 1.58 3.02 -14.74
CA ASP A 114 2.64 2.21 -14.15
C ASP A 114 2.58 0.76 -14.68
N GLN A 115 3.34 -0.17 -14.10
CA GLN A 115 3.35 -1.54 -14.59
C GLN A 115 1.98 -2.20 -14.46
N CYS A 116 1.56 -2.88 -15.53
CA CYS A 116 0.39 -3.75 -15.58
C CYS A 116 0.84 -5.21 -15.57
N ALA A 117 0.10 -6.10 -14.92
CA ALA A 117 0.41 -7.54 -14.77
C ALA A 117 1.90 -7.82 -14.50
N PRO A 118 2.41 -7.38 -13.34
CA PRO A 118 3.82 -7.47 -13.05
C PRO A 118 4.35 -8.90 -12.87
N ALA A 119 5.62 -9.08 -13.23
CA ALA A 119 6.46 -10.17 -12.76
C ALA A 119 7.63 -9.62 -11.93
N ALA A 120 7.98 -10.33 -10.87
CA ALA A 120 9.14 -10.03 -10.04
C ALA A 120 9.91 -11.32 -9.74
N TRP A 121 11.23 -11.23 -9.66
CA TRP A 121 12.09 -12.36 -9.30
C TRP A 121 13.37 -11.87 -8.64
N VAL A 122 14.13 -12.78 -8.05
CA VAL A 122 15.37 -12.47 -7.34
C VAL A 122 16.48 -13.31 -7.96
N VAL A 123 17.58 -12.66 -8.33
CA VAL A 123 18.83 -13.33 -8.68
C VAL A 123 19.89 -12.87 -7.68
N ASN A 124 20.48 -13.80 -6.93
CA ASN A 124 21.41 -13.52 -5.84
C ASN A 124 20.82 -12.52 -4.82
N ASP A 125 21.40 -11.33 -4.72
CA ASP A 125 21.02 -10.26 -3.80
C ASP A 125 20.23 -9.13 -4.47
N THR A 126 19.76 -9.35 -5.71
CA THR A 126 19.14 -8.32 -6.54
C THR A 126 17.73 -8.74 -6.93
N LEU A 127 16.77 -7.84 -6.68
CA LEU A 127 15.37 -7.98 -7.08
C LEU A 127 15.19 -7.37 -8.47
N PHE A 128 14.52 -8.09 -9.36
CA PHE A 128 14.16 -7.66 -10.71
C PHE A 128 12.65 -7.54 -10.87
N TYR A 129 12.22 -6.57 -11.67
CA TYR A 129 10.82 -6.22 -11.83
C TYR A 129 10.50 -5.79 -13.25
N VAL A 130 9.36 -6.27 -13.77
CA VAL A 130 8.90 -5.99 -15.13
C VAL A 130 7.38 -6.07 -15.19
N GLY A 131 6.74 -5.39 -16.14
CA GLY A 131 5.31 -5.52 -16.41
C GLY A 131 5.00 -5.66 -17.90
N SER A 132 3.72 -5.80 -18.22
CA SER A 132 3.20 -5.93 -19.58
C SER A 132 3.49 -4.72 -20.46
N THR A 133 3.91 -4.96 -21.69
CA THR A 133 3.96 -3.90 -22.70
C THR A 133 3.90 -4.41 -24.14
N TRP A 134 3.21 -3.64 -24.98
CA TRP A 134 3.24 -3.78 -26.44
C TRP A 134 4.40 -3.04 -27.10
N LYS A 135 5.12 -2.18 -26.35
CA LYS A 135 6.20 -1.36 -26.90
C LYS A 135 7.52 -2.14 -26.91
N LYS A 136 8.40 -1.81 -27.86
CA LYS A 136 9.73 -2.43 -27.98
C LYS A 136 10.73 -1.90 -26.93
N ASP A 137 10.44 -0.77 -26.30
CA ASP A 137 11.18 -0.21 -25.17
C ASP A 137 10.65 -0.79 -23.85
N HIS A 138 10.97 -2.06 -23.63
CA HIS A 138 10.53 -2.83 -22.47
C HIS A 138 11.64 -2.90 -21.41
N PRO A 139 11.64 -1.99 -20.41
CA PRO A 139 12.66 -2.01 -19.39
C PRO A 139 12.42 -3.12 -18.37
N VAL A 140 13.50 -3.79 -17.98
CA VAL A 140 13.54 -4.55 -16.73
C VAL A 140 14.21 -3.67 -15.69
N TRP A 141 13.57 -3.53 -14.53
CA TRP A 141 14.06 -2.76 -13.41
C TRP A 141 14.79 -3.68 -12.43
N LYS A 142 15.78 -3.15 -11.71
CA LYS A 142 16.49 -3.87 -10.66
C LYS A 142 16.84 -3.00 -9.46
N THR A 143 16.93 -3.62 -8.29
CA THR A 143 17.43 -3.00 -7.06
C THR A 143 17.93 -4.03 -6.06
N ALA A 144 18.94 -3.66 -5.25
CA ALA A 144 19.35 -4.43 -4.08
C ALA A 144 18.77 -3.87 -2.76
N ASP A 145 18.14 -2.69 -2.83
CA ASP A 145 17.51 -1.98 -1.71
C ASP A 145 16.11 -1.49 -2.12
N PRO A 146 15.13 -2.40 -2.26
CA PRO A 146 13.80 -2.04 -2.72
C PRO A 146 13.12 -1.03 -1.78
N LYS A 147 13.34 -1.12 -0.47
CA LYS A 147 12.69 -0.22 0.52
C LYS A 147 13.06 1.25 0.33
N SER A 148 14.16 1.56 -0.38
CA SER A 148 14.49 2.94 -0.78
C SER A 148 13.56 3.53 -1.84
N GLY A 149 12.75 2.71 -2.52
CA GLY A 149 11.93 3.10 -3.67
C GLY A 149 12.74 3.37 -4.94
N ARG A 150 14.07 3.23 -4.90
CA ARG A 150 14.95 3.52 -6.04
C ARG A 150 15.30 2.26 -6.81
N TRP A 151 15.07 2.33 -8.12
CA TRP A 151 15.31 1.25 -9.06
C TRP A 151 16.14 1.75 -10.23
N LEU A 152 17.01 0.89 -10.73
CA LEU A 152 17.79 1.13 -11.94
C LEU A 152 17.18 0.32 -13.08
N ARG A 153 17.25 0.82 -14.30
CA ARG A 153 17.00 -0.03 -15.47
C ARG A 153 18.17 -1.00 -15.62
N HIS A 154 17.88 -2.28 -15.54
CA HIS A 154 18.85 -3.32 -15.85
C HIS A 154 19.18 -3.34 -17.34
N VAL A 155 18.13 -3.22 -18.16
CA VAL A 155 18.16 -3.16 -19.61
C VAL A 155 17.00 -2.27 -20.07
N ASP A 156 17.20 -1.48 -21.13
CA ASP A 156 16.14 -0.62 -21.68
C ASP A 156 15.20 -1.37 -22.64
N LYS A 157 15.68 -2.50 -23.20
CA LYS A 157 14.96 -3.36 -24.15
C LYS A 157 15.25 -4.82 -23.79
N ALA A 158 14.55 -5.33 -22.80
CA ALA A 158 14.80 -6.66 -22.25
C ALA A 158 14.30 -7.77 -23.16
N MET A 159 13.12 -7.58 -23.74
CA MET A 159 12.33 -8.66 -24.34
C MET A 159 11.57 -8.17 -25.57
N LEU A 160 11.11 -9.13 -26.37
CA LEU A 160 10.01 -8.89 -27.31
C LEU A 160 8.80 -8.36 -26.52
N PRO A 161 7.86 -7.63 -27.14
CA PRO A 161 6.62 -7.24 -26.48
C PRO A 161 5.99 -8.41 -25.73
N THR A 162 5.84 -8.30 -24.42
CA THR A 162 5.28 -9.35 -23.56
C THR A 162 4.01 -8.86 -22.88
N TRP A 163 3.03 -9.74 -22.80
CA TRP A 163 1.80 -9.54 -22.03
C TRP A 163 1.72 -10.63 -20.96
N ASP A 164 1.43 -10.23 -19.73
CA ASP A 164 1.33 -11.05 -18.52
C ASP A 164 2.56 -11.95 -18.31
N PRO A 165 3.77 -11.34 -18.17
CA PRO A 165 4.99 -12.11 -18.00
C PRO A 165 4.95 -12.98 -16.73
N ALA A 166 5.55 -14.16 -16.81
CA ALA A 166 5.90 -14.99 -15.67
C ALA A 166 7.34 -15.44 -15.85
N ILE A 167 8.22 -15.04 -14.94
CA ILE A 167 9.65 -15.33 -15.01
C ILE A 167 9.99 -16.44 -14.02
N PHE A 168 10.64 -17.49 -14.52
CA PHE A 168 11.17 -18.59 -13.73
C PHE A 168 12.67 -18.64 -13.95
N GLN A 169 13.44 -18.51 -12.87
CA GLN A 169 14.88 -18.77 -12.90
C GLN A 169 15.08 -20.26 -12.63
N ASP A 170 15.74 -20.94 -13.57
CA ASP A 170 16.06 -22.36 -13.46
C ASP A 170 17.24 -22.58 -12.51
N ASP A 171 17.33 -23.78 -11.93
CA ASP A 171 18.37 -24.14 -10.95
C ASP A 171 19.74 -24.35 -11.62
N ASP A 172 19.77 -24.51 -12.95
CA ASP A 172 21.00 -24.74 -13.70
C ASP A 172 21.79 -23.45 -13.99
N LYS A 173 21.23 -22.26 -13.70
CA LYS A 173 21.88 -20.93 -13.88
C LYS A 173 21.40 -19.83 -12.92
#